data_AF-A0A3D1AW40-F1
#
_entry.id   AF-A0A3D1AW40-F1
#
_cell.length_a   1.000
_cell.length_b   1.000
_cell.length_c   1.000
_cell.angle_alpha   90.00
_cell.angle_beta   90.00
_cell.angle_gamma   90.00
#
_symmetry.space_group_name_H-M   'P 1'
#
loop_
_entity.id
_entity.type
_entity.pdbx_description
1 polymer ?
#
loop_
_entity_poly.entity_id
_entity_poly.type
_entity_poly.pdbx_seq_one_letter_code
_entity_poly.pdbx_strand_id
1 'polypeptide(L)'
;MGDSHGVRAQNRATPTSGIDRVRKAAHEKKAEKFTTLLHHIDAALLHQAYHWLKRDAAAGVDGMTWDAYGEGLDARLCDLEARIHRGSYRAQPSLRGYIPKPDGRQRPLGIAALEDKI
;
A
#
# COMPACT_ATOMS: atom_id res chain seq x y z
N MET A 1 -23.53 39.69 4.21
CA MET A 1 -22.28 39.52 4.99
C MET A 1 -22.16 38.05 5.33
N GLY A 2 -21.19 37.27 4.87
CA GLY A 2 -19.85 37.59 4.38
C GLY A 2 -18.88 36.61 5.04
N ASP A 3 -18.59 35.54 4.31
CA ASP A 3 -17.37 34.71 4.26
C ASP A 3 -16.73 34.09 5.52
N SER A 4 -16.95 32.77 5.61
CA SER A 4 -15.92 31.72 5.59
C SER A 4 -14.45 32.15 5.59
N HIS A 5 -13.71 31.83 6.66
CA HIS A 5 -12.29 31.47 6.56
C HIS A 5 -11.87 30.53 7.69
N GLY A 6 -11.60 29.27 7.32
CA GLY A 6 -10.81 28.32 8.11
C GLY A 6 -9.81 27.65 7.17
N VAL A 7 -8.75 28.38 6.84
CA VAL A 7 -7.67 27.94 5.95
C VAL A 7 -6.82 26.85 6.61
N ARG A 8 -6.31 25.96 5.74
CA ARG A 8 -5.13 25.08 5.88
C ARG A 8 -5.35 23.69 6.48
N ALA A 9 -5.85 22.78 5.64
CA ALA A 9 -5.22 21.47 5.58
C ALA A 9 -3.78 21.67 5.08
N GLN A 10 -2.81 21.52 5.96
CA GLN A 10 -1.41 21.49 5.59
C GLN A 10 -1.24 20.33 4.59
N ASN A 11 -1.12 20.66 3.31
CA ASN A 11 -0.54 19.80 2.31
C ASN A 11 0.91 19.55 2.76
N ARG A 12 1.10 18.54 3.62
CA ARG A 12 2.41 18.03 3.97
C ARG A 12 2.88 17.31 2.72
N ALA A 13 3.51 18.05 1.81
CA ALA A 13 4.27 17.46 0.72
C ALA A 13 5.16 16.40 1.38
N THR A 14 4.86 15.13 1.09
CA THR A 14 5.67 14.01 1.55
C THR A 14 7.10 14.30 1.10
N PRO A 15 8.12 14.05 1.93
CA PRO A 15 9.50 14.14 1.49
C PRO A 15 9.62 13.33 0.19
N THR A 16 10.23 13.92 -0.84
CA THR A 16 10.36 13.26 -2.14
C THR A 16 11.08 11.93 -1.94
N SER A 17 10.31 10.85 -1.96
CA SER A 17 10.81 9.53 -1.67
C SER A 17 11.76 9.10 -2.81
N GLY A 18 12.66 8.16 -2.54
CA GLY A 18 13.52 7.60 -3.59
C GLY A 18 12.71 7.16 -4.82
N ILE A 19 11.51 6.61 -4.60
CA ILE A 19 10.60 6.17 -5.66
C ILE A 19 10.01 7.32 -6.49
N ASP A 20 9.83 8.53 -5.95
CA ASP A 20 9.35 9.68 -6.73
C ASP A 20 10.38 10.16 -7.75
N ARG A 21 11.67 10.07 -7.41
CA ARG A 21 12.76 10.34 -8.35
C ARG A 21 12.83 9.29 -9.45
N VAL A 22 12.59 8.01 -9.12
CA VAL A 22 12.46 6.94 -10.13
C VAL A 22 11.30 7.23 -11.07
N ARG A 23 10.12 7.62 -10.56
CA ARG A 23 8.96 7.98 -11.38
C ARG A 23 9.27 9.13 -12.35
N LYS A 24 9.92 10.19 -11.86
CA LYS A 24 10.36 11.31 -12.71
C LYS A 24 11.31 10.86 -13.81
N ALA A 25 12.35 10.10 -13.45
CA ALA A 25 13.32 9.59 -14.41
C ALA A 25 12.67 8.66 -15.46
N ALA A 26 11.72 7.81 -15.05
CA ALA A 26 10.99 6.93 -15.97
C ALA A 26 10.11 7.72 -16.96
N HIS A 27 9.56 8.86 -16.53
CA HIS A 27 8.77 9.74 -17.41
C HIS A 27 9.66 10.48 -18.43
N GLU A 28 10.79 11.02 -17.98
CA GLU A 28 11.72 11.80 -18.81
C GLU A 28 12.54 10.93 -19.76
N LYS A 29 12.94 9.74 -19.32
CA LYS A 29 13.84 8.82 -20.05
C LYS A 29 13.20 7.47 -20.26
N LYS A 30 12.36 7.36 -21.30
CA LYS A 30 11.58 6.15 -21.60
C LYS A 30 12.41 4.87 -21.87
N ALA A 31 13.69 5.00 -22.23
CA ALA A 31 14.58 3.88 -22.50
C ALA A 31 15.47 3.48 -21.30
N GLU A 32 15.38 4.20 -20.19
CA GLU A 32 16.18 3.95 -18.99
C GLU A 32 15.81 2.60 -18.34
N LYS A 33 16.82 1.85 -17.88
CA LYS A 33 16.62 0.56 -17.20
C LYS A 33 16.95 0.71 -15.72
N PHE A 34 15.94 0.51 -14.87
CA PHE A 34 16.13 0.51 -13.41
C PHE A 34 16.39 -0.91 -12.92
N THR A 35 17.61 -1.19 -12.49
CA THR A 35 18.04 -2.55 -12.06
C THR A 35 18.03 -2.74 -10.54
N THR A 36 17.97 -1.65 -9.77
CA THR A 36 18.08 -1.66 -8.31
C THR A 36 16.88 -0.96 -7.66
N LEU A 37 15.66 -1.49 -7.78
CA LEU A 37 14.48 -0.83 -7.20
C LEU A 37 14.19 -1.20 -5.74
N LEU A 38 14.66 -2.37 -5.29
CA LEU A 38 14.32 -2.92 -3.98
C LEU A 38 14.71 -1.99 -2.81
N HIS A 39 15.84 -1.30 -2.92
CA HIS A 39 16.35 -0.38 -1.88
C HIS A 39 15.46 0.86 -1.66
N HIS A 40 14.47 1.11 -2.52
CA HIS A 40 13.48 2.16 -2.32
C HIS A 40 12.27 1.72 -1.48
N ILE A 41 12.17 0.43 -1.16
CA ILE A 41 11.17 -0.08 -0.23
C ILE A 41 11.71 0.09 1.19
N ASP A 42 11.33 1.19 1.83
CA ASP A 42 11.68 1.50 3.22
C ASP A 42 10.43 1.61 4.10
N ALA A 43 10.58 1.60 5.42
CA ALA A 43 9.45 1.76 6.34
C ALA A 43 8.61 3.01 6.05
N ALA A 44 9.22 4.11 5.58
CA ALA A 44 8.50 5.33 5.24
C ALA A 44 7.59 5.15 4.01
N LEU A 45 8.04 4.42 2.98
CA LEU A 45 7.21 4.06 1.83
C LEU A 45 6.09 3.09 2.23
N LEU A 46 6.41 2.06 3.03
CA LEU A 46 5.42 1.09 3.50
C LEU A 46 4.35 1.75 4.37
N HIS A 47 4.72 2.75 5.18
CA HIS A 47 3.77 3.53 5.99
C HIS A 47 2.85 4.39 5.12
N GLN A 48 3.36 4.94 4.02
CA GLN A 48 2.53 5.64 3.03
C GLN A 48 1.59 4.67 2.31
N ALA A 49 2.09 3.49 1.90
CA ALA A 49 1.30 2.47 1.24
C ALA A 49 0.14 1.98 2.12
N TYR A 50 0.38 1.74 3.42
CA TYR A 50 -0.68 1.42 4.39
C TYR A 50 -1.79 2.48 4.44
N HIS A 51 -1.45 3.76 4.37
CA HIS A 51 -2.45 4.85 4.35
C HIS A 51 -3.12 5.08 3.00
N TRP A 52 -2.57 4.56 1.91
CA TRP A 52 -3.26 4.52 0.61
C TRP A 52 -4.32 3.42 0.54
N LEU A 53 -4.25 2.42 1.42
CA LEU A 53 -5.28 1.39 1.50
C LEU A 53 -6.61 1.97 1.99
N LYS A 54 -7.70 1.41 1.48
CA LYS A 54 -9.04 1.69 2.00
C LYS A 54 -9.18 1.06 3.39
N ARG A 55 -9.68 1.84 4.36
CA ARG A 55 -9.85 1.37 5.75
C ARG A 55 -10.85 0.22 5.87
N ASP A 56 -11.86 0.20 4.99
CA ASP A 56 -12.89 -0.83 4.91
C ASP A 56 -12.52 -1.98 3.94
N ALA A 57 -11.25 -2.09 3.53
CA ALA A 57 -10.81 -3.18 2.68
C ALA A 57 -11.03 -4.53 3.37
N ALA A 58 -11.65 -5.47 2.64
CA ALA A 58 -11.91 -6.82 3.14
C ALA A 58 -10.63 -7.50 3.64
N ALA A 59 -10.69 -8.11 4.81
CA ALA A 59 -9.59 -8.87 5.37
C ALA A 59 -9.25 -10.09 4.51
N GLY A 60 -7.97 -10.48 4.51
CA GLY A 60 -7.52 -11.68 3.80
C GLY A 60 -7.77 -12.95 4.61
N VAL A 61 -7.03 -14.01 4.28
CA VAL A 61 -7.17 -15.33 4.92
C VAL A 61 -6.84 -15.32 6.42
N ASP A 62 -5.99 -14.40 6.87
CA ASP A 62 -5.62 -14.19 8.27
C ASP A 62 -6.64 -13.38 9.08
N GLY A 63 -7.68 -12.83 8.44
CA GLY A 63 -8.67 -12.00 9.10
C GLY A 63 -8.16 -10.63 9.57
N MET A 64 -6.93 -10.25 9.20
CA MET A 64 -6.33 -8.98 9.63
C MET A 64 -7.02 -7.79 8.93
N THR A 65 -7.63 -6.91 9.72
CA THR A 65 -8.27 -5.68 9.25
C THR A 65 -7.29 -4.51 9.24
N TRP A 66 -7.67 -3.42 8.57
CA TRP A 66 -6.85 -2.21 8.53
C TRP A 66 -6.59 -1.66 9.94
N ASP A 67 -7.63 -1.57 10.78
CA ASP A 67 -7.52 -1.06 12.15
C ASP A 67 -6.65 -1.97 13.03
N ALA A 68 -6.88 -3.29 12.96
CA ALA A 68 -6.14 -4.26 13.78
C ALA A 68 -4.64 -4.32 13.42
N TYR A 69 -4.30 -4.17 12.13
CA TYR A 69 -2.89 -4.09 11.74
C TYR A 69 -2.24 -2.77 12.16
N GLY A 70 -3.03 -1.69 12.21
CA GLY A 70 -2.59 -0.39 12.71
C GLY A 70 -2.12 -0.44 14.16
N GLU A 71 -2.60 -1.41 14.95
CA GLU A 71 -2.07 -1.72 16.27
C GLU A 71 -0.63 -2.26 16.14
N GLY A 72 0.34 -1.40 16.46
CA GLY A 72 1.76 -1.69 16.31
C GLY A 72 2.31 -1.48 14.89
N LEU A 73 1.68 -0.59 14.11
CA LEU A 73 2.03 -0.30 12.71
C LEU A 73 3.55 -0.17 12.48
N ASP A 74 4.22 0.72 13.22
CA ASP A 74 5.65 0.99 13.01
C ASP A 74 6.52 -0.26 13.19
N ALA A 75 6.27 -1.05 14.24
CA ALA A 75 7.02 -2.27 14.50
C ALA A 75 6.80 -3.32 13.40
N ARG A 76 5.56 -3.45 12.92
CA ARG A 76 5.21 -4.38 11.84
C ARG A 76 5.86 -3.98 10.52
N LEU A 77 5.84 -2.70 10.17
CA LEU A 77 6.44 -2.21 8.92
C LEU A 77 7.97 -2.31 8.94
N CYS A 78 8.61 -2.06 10.08
CA CYS A 78 10.06 -2.30 10.23
C CYS A 78 10.42 -3.78 10.04
N ASP A 79 9.63 -4.70 10.61
CA ASP A 79 9.86 -6.14 10.40
C ASP A 79 9.57 -6.56 8.94
N LEU A 80 8.51 -6.01 8.33
CA LEU A 80 8.17 -6.24 6.93
C LEU A 80 9.28 -5.77 5.99
N GLU A 81 9.80 -4.54 6.17
CA GLU A 81 10.95 -4.03 5.45
C GLU A 81 12.13 -5.00 5.56
N ALA A 82 12.49 -5.40 6.78
CA ALA A 82 13.59 -6.34 7.02
C ALA A 82 13.34 -7.70 6.34
N ARG A 83 12.09 -8.20 6.30
CA ARG A 83 11.71 -9.46 5.63
C ARG A 83 11.84 -9.35 4.12
N ILE A 84 11.45 -8.22 3.55
CA ILE A 84 11.53 -7.94 2.12
C ILE A 84 12.99 -7.86 1.68
N HIS A 85 13.83 -7.06 2.35
CA HIS A 85 15.24 -6.90 1.97
C HIS A 85 16.06 -8.18 2.08
N ARG A 86 15.76 -9.04 3.07
CA ARG A 86 16.43 -10.35 3.21
C ARG A 86 15.82 -11.45 2.33
N GLY A 87 14.78 -11.15 1.55
CA GLY A 87 14.11 -12.11 0.66
C GLY A 87 13.31 -13.21 1.36
N SER A 88 13.03 -13.06 2.66
CA SER A 88 12.29 -14.05 3.45
C SER A 88 10.80 -13.76 3.56
N TYR A 89 10.31 -12.63 3.00
CA TYR A 89 8.88 -12.38 2.93
C TYR A 89 8.18 -13.47 2.10
N ARG A 90 7.03 -13.94 2.58
CA ARG A 90 6.20 -14.94 1.92
C ARG A 90 4.75 -14.48 2.02
N ALA A 91 4.18 -14.16 0.87
CA ALA A 91 2.79 -13.73 0.76
C ALA A 91 1.83 -14.85 1.17
N GLN A 92 0.70 -14.47 1.74
CA GLN A 92 -0.33 -15.42 2.12
C GLN A 92 -1.18 -15.84 0.92
N PRO A 93 -1.80 -17.03 0.94
CA PRO A 93 -2.78 -17.39 -0.07
C PRO A 93 -3.96 -16.43 -0.04
N SER A 94 -4.45 -16.03 -1.21
CA SER A 94 -5.61 -15.14 -1.30
C SER A 94 -6.90 -15.83 -0.87
N LEU A 95 -7.70 -15.14 -0.07
CA LEU A 95 -9.05 -15.57 0.29
C LEU A 95 -9.99 -15.42 -0.91
N ARG A 96 -10.81 -16.44 -1.19
CA ARG A 96 -11.74 -16.42 -2.31
C ARG A 96 -13.04 -15.71 -1.95
N GLY A 97 -13.30 -14.58 -2.58
CA GLY A 97 -14.58 -13.87 -2.55
C GLY A 97 -15.36 -14.04 -3.86
N TYR A 98 -16.66 -13.74 -3.82
CA TYR A 98 -17.55 -13.80 -4.99
C TYR A 98 -18.38 -12.53 -5.09
N ILE A 99 -18.36 -11.90 -6.27
CA ILE A 99 -19.21 -10.75 -6.58
C ILE A 99 -20.33 -11.24 -7.49
N PRO A 100 -21.61 -11.07 -7.12
CA PRO A 100 -22.73 -11.47 -7.97
C PRO A 100 -22.77 -10.62 -9.24
N LYS A 101 -23.05 -11.25 -10.38
CA LYS A 101 -23.34 -10.57 -11.64
C LYS A 101 -24.85 -10.48 -11.87
N PRO A 102 -25.32 -9.52 -12.69
CA PRO A 102 -26.74 -9.42 -13.06
C PRO A 102 -27.31 -10.67 -13.74
N ASP A 103 -26.45 -11.48 -14.39
CA ASP A 103 -26.82 -12.69 -15.11
C ASP A 103 -26.88 -13.95 -14.22
N GLY A 104 -26.80 -13.79 -12.89
CA GLY A 104 -26.82 -14.88 -11.91
C GLY A 104 -25.50 -15.63 -11.72
N ARG A 105 -24.47 -15.34 -12.54
CA ARG A 105 -23.14 -15.92 -12.35
C ARG A 105 -22.37 -15.16 -11.27
N GLN A 106 -21.31 -15.77 -10.75
CA GLN A 106 -20.41 -15.13 -9.78
C GLN A 106 -19.07 -14.79 -10.43
N ARG A 107 -18.56 -13.57 -10.17
CA ARG A 107 -17.18 -13.20 -10.50
C ARG A 107 -16.30 -13.56 -9.30
N PRO A 108 -15.37 -14.51 -9.43
CA PRO A 108 -14.42 -14.77 -8.36
C PRO A 108 -13.47 -13.59 -8.15
N LEU A 109 -13.11 -13.36 -6.89
CA LEU A 109 -12.10 -12.38 -6.47
C LEU A 109 -11.10 -13.06 -5.52
N GLY A 110 -9.82 -12.72 -5.67
CA GLY A 110 -8.80 -13.03 -4.67
C GLY A 110 -8.63 -11.84 -3.75
N ILE A 111 -8.85 -12.02 -2.45
CA ILE A 111 -8.65 -11.02 -1.41
C ILE A 111 -7.33 -11.34 -0.73
N ALA A 112 -6.33 -10.49 -0.94
CA ALA A 112 -5.02 -10.63 -0.31
C ALA A 112 -5.08 -10.31 1.20
N ALA A 113 -4.11 -10.81 1.97
CA ALA A 113 -3.89 -10.35 3.35
C ALA A 113 -3.60 -8.85 3.39
N LEU A 114 -3.79 -8.20 4.54
CA LEU A 114 -3.55 -6.77 4.62
C LEU A 114 -2.07 -6.44 4.36
N GLU A 115 -1.16 -7.20 4.97
CA GLU A 115 0.30 -7.03 4.79
C GLU A 115 0.72 -7.20 3.32
N ASP A 116 0.05 -8.07 2.56
CA ASP A 116 0.28 -8.27 1.12
C ASP A 116 -0.24 -7.12 0.23
N LYS A 117 -1.14 -6.27 0.75
CA LYS A 117 -1.66 -5.10 0.02
C LYS A 117 -0.76 -3.88 0.19
N ILE A 118 0.03 -3.85 1.27
CA ILE A 118 1.01 -2.80 1.58
C ILE A 118 2.19 -2.95 0.60
#